data_AF-A0A3M7QMI5-F1
#
_entry.id   AF-A0A3M7QMI5-F1
#
_cell.length_a   1.000
_cell.length_b   1.000
_cell.length_c   1.000
_cell.angle_alpha   90.00
_cell.angle_beta   90.00
_cell.angle_gamma   90.00
#
_symmetry.space_group_name_H-M   'P 1'
#
loop_
_entity.id
_entity.type
_entity.pdbx_description
1 polymer ?
#
loop_
_entity_poly.entity_id
_entity_poly.type
_entity_poly.pdbx_seq_one_letter_code
_entity_poly.pdbx_strand_id
1 'polypeptide(L)'
;MAKSIVYYLKKLTDRGKTIICTIHQPSSETFAIFDKICLLSQTKVAFFGTRENGLKFFEENLHLKCPPFTNPADFYMDTLGVDVNDIPNSRAEILGYCDKYAISEYSFDLSRKIDSVKPEYFSSPANYTSYKSTWLEQMTYLLQRSFFNYIRNRKVVLNDILMVFLPVYLILPTIHATIIYYMVGFDCDKNSFSVFLLTDILISNAAFSLGHILSVSTSDANFAISLTSPFIAIQMLFSGFFLRRAVRTPKFLSYIKYGSIFNYGYDLLMLNHWENVSEIECEYDIELLCLTTGGSVLNEEKIRRKNKIVLIIMLFFLNILFRLTAYLILWAKGRRSKVSYNKLFKKLKSKFTINV
;
A
#
# COMPACT_ATOMS: atom_id res chain seq x y z
N MET A 1 -15.63 11.18 -28.50
CA MET A 1 -14.67 11.49 -27.42
C MET A 1 -13.23 11.13 -27.81
N ALA A 2 -12.94 9.89 -28.25
CA ALA A 2 -11.59 9.46 -28.64
C ALA A 2 -10.98 10.27 -29.81
N LYS A 3 -11.73 10.53 -30.88
CA LYS A 3 -11.29 11.36 -32.02
C LYS A 3 -10.78 12.74 -31.59
N SER A 4 -11.50 13.40 -30.66
CA SER A 4 -11.11 14.71 -30.12
C SER A 4 -9.77 14.64 -29.40
N ILE A 5 -9.53 13.58 -28.61
CA ILE A 5 -8.25 13.38 -27.90
C ILE A 5 -7.13 13.19 -28.91
N VAL A 6 -7.29 12.31 -29.90
CA VAL A 6 -6.26 12.05 -30.92
C VAL A 6 -5.97 13.30 -31.74
N TYR A 7 -6.98 14.11 -32.05
CA TYR A 7 -6.79 15.41 -32.70
C TYR A 7 -5.98 16.40 -31.84
N TYR A 8 -6.21 16.45 -30.52
CA TYR A 8 -5.37 17.24 -29.62
C TYR A 8 -3.94 16.72 -29.53
N LEU A 9 -3.74 15.39 -29.53
CA LEU A 9 -2.41 14.80 -29.61
C LEU A 9 -1.71 15.20 -30.91
N LYS A 10 -2.42 15.19 -32.04
CA LYS A 10 -1.88 15.66 -33.31
C LYS A 10 -1.43 17.13 -33.26
N LYS A 11 -2.22 18.02 -32.66
CA LYS A 11 -1.80 19.42 -32.43
C LYS A 11 -0.52 19.55 -31.59
N LEU A 12 -0.27 18.61 -30.67
CA LEU A 12 0.97 18.59 -29.91
C LEU A 12 2.15 18.05 -30.75
N THR A 13 1.92 17.09 -31.64
CA THR A 13 2.96 16.64 -32.57
C THR A 13 3.36 17.74 -33.55
N ASP A 14 2.40 18.56 -33.98
CA ASP A 14 2.67 19.71 -34.86
C ASP A 14 3.53 20.78 -34.16
N ARG A 15 3.58 20.78 -32.83
CA ARG A 15 4.48 21.61 -32.00
C ARG A 15 5.83 20.95 -31.72
N GLY A 16 6.17 19.88 -32.44
CA GLY A 16 7.45 19.17 -32.32
C GLY A 16 7.53 18.19 -31.14
N LYS A 17 6.40 17.73 -30.59
CA LYS A 17 6.40 16.66 -29.57
C LYS A 17 6.28 15.28 -30.22
N THR A 18 7.11 14.33 -29.80
CA THR A 18 6.94 12.92 -30.17
C THR A 18 5.89 12.28 -29.27
N ILE A 19 4.86 11.69 -29.86
CA ILE A 19 3.79 11.00 -29.12
C ILE A 19 3.76 9.54 -29.56
N ILE A 20 3.84 8.65 -28.58
CA ILE A 20 3.67 7.22 -28.76
C ILE A 20 2.47 6.82 -27.91
N CYS A 21 1.48 6.17 -28.52
CA CYS A 21 0.30 5.71 -27.82
C CYS A 21 -0.13 4.34 -28.35
N THR A 22 -0.77 3.56 -27.49
CA THR A 22 -1.45 2.32 -27.85
C THR A 22 -2.95 2.61 -27.96
N ILE A 23 -3.57 2.20 -29.06
CA ILE A 23 -5.01 2.33 -29.28
C ILE A 23 -5.60 0.97 -29.58
N HIS A 24 -6.72 0.66 -28.95
CA HIS A 24 -7.50 -0.55 -29.25
C HIS A 24 -8.63 -0.16 -30.21
N GLN A 25 -8.75 -0.88 -31.34
CA GLN A 25 -9.84 -0.74 -32.31
C GLN A 25 -10.21 0.72 -32.66
N PRO A 26 -9.29 1.49 -33.29
CA PRO A 26 -9.61 2.84 -33.69
C PRO A 26 -10.63 2.86 -34.84
N SER A 27 -11.58 3.80 -34.78
CA SER A 27 -12.42 4.10 -35.94
C SER A 27 -11.57 4.54 -37.14
N SER A 28 -12.07 4.32 -38.36
CA SER A 28 -11.38 4.70 -39.61
C SER A 28 -10.93 6.17 -39.62
N GLU A 29 -11.79 7.08 -39.16
CA GLU A 29 -11.46 8.51 -39.03
C GLU A 29 -10.31 8.77 -38.06
N THR A 30 -10.24 8.02 -36.96
CA THR A 30 -9.17 8.16 -35.97
C THR A 30 -7.88 7.55 -36.50
N PHE A 31 -7.98 6.40 -37.17
CA PHE A 31 -6.86 5.72 -37.80
C PHE A 31 -6.16 6.65 -38.81
N ALA A 32 -6.93 7.40 -39.60
CA ALA A 32 -6.39 8.34 -40.58
C ALA A 32 -5.51 9.47 -40.00
N ILE A 33 -5.63 9.77 -38.70
CA ILE A 33 -4.86 10.86 -38.07
C ILE A 33 -3.41 10.44 -37.76
N PHE A 34 -3.13 9.14 -37.63
CA PHE A 34 -1.80 8.67 -37.25
C PHE A 34 -0.77 8.81 -38.37
N ASP A 35 0.42 9.30 -38.04
CA ASP A 35 1.53 9.42 -38.99
C ASP A 35 2.20 8.05 -39.27
N LYS A 36 2.34 7.23 -38.24
CA LYS A 36 2.93 5.90 -38.29
C LYS A 36 2.15 4.93 -37.42
N ILE A 37 2.16 3.66 -37.82
CA ILE A 37 1.54 2.55 -37.11
C ILE A 37 2.61 1.53 -36.72
N CYS A 38 2.44 0.94 -35.55
CA CYS A 38 3.24 -0.17 -35.03
C CYS A 38 2.29 -1.31 -34.68
N LEU A 39 2.31 -2.38 -35.46
CA LEU A 39 1.50 -3.56 -35.24
C LEU A 39 2.34 -4.59 -34.51
N LEU A 40 1.83 -5.06 -33.37
CA LEU A 40 2.48 -6.06 -32.52
C LEU A 40 1.58 -7.28 -32.40
N SER A 41 2.15 -8.46 -32.55
CA SER A 41 1.47 -9.71 -32.21
C SER A 41 2.46 -10.72 -31.63
N GLN A 42 2.01 -11.52 -30.66
CA GLN A 42 2.84 -12.52 -29.96
C GLN A 42 4.21 -11.99 -29.51
N THR A 43 4.29 -10.73 -29.05
CA THR A 43 5.52 -10.01 -28.63
C THR A 43 6.54 -9.70 -29.75
N LYS A 44 6.20 -9.98 -31.01
CA LYS A 44 6.97 -9.58 -32.20
C LYS A 44 6.32 -8.39 -32.91
N VAL A 45 7.12 -7.70 -33.71
CA VAL A 45 6.64 -6.63 -34.59
C VAL A 45 6.13 -7.26 -35.89
N ALA A 46 4.84 -7.08 -36.16
CA ALA A 46 4.23 -7.52 -37.42
C ALA A 46 4.44 -6.48 -38.52
N PHE A 47 4.44 -5.19 -38.18
CA PHE A 47 4.74 -4.11 -39.12
C PHE A 47 5.04 -2.80 -38.37
N PHE A 48 5.97 -1.99 -38.89
CA PHE A 48 6.18 -0.60 -38.46
C PHE A 48 6.41 0.30 -39.68
N GLY A 49 5.60 1.37 -39.80
CA GLY A 49 5.68 2.26 -40.95
C GLY A 49 4.52 3.24 -41.04
N THR A 50 4.37 3.90 -42.20
CA THR A 50 3.18 4.72 -42.49
C THR A 50 1.96 3.84 -42.74
N ARG A 51 0.76 4.42 -42.67
CA ARG A 51 -0.51 3.71 -42.89
C ARG A 51 -0.58 3.10 -44.29
N GLU A 52 -0.10 3.86 -45.28
CA GLU A 52 -0.10 3.49 -46.69
C GLU A 52 0.88 2.34 -46.95
N ASN A 53 2.08 2.38 -46.35
CA ASN A 53 3.05 1.31 -46.48
C ASN A 53 2.58 0.02 -45.78
N GLY A 54 1.80 0.14 -44.71
CA GLY A 54 1.19 -1.00 -44.04
C GLY A 54 0.29 -1.79 -44.97
N LEU A 55 -0.62 -1.09 -45.68
CA LEU A 55 -1.52 -1.75 -46.62
C LEU A 55 -0.76 -2.42 -47.77
N LYS A 56 0.26 -1.73 -48.31
CA LYS A 56 1.12 -2.28 -49.36
C LYS A 56 1.87 -3.53 -48.91
N PHE A 57 2.45 -3.52 -47.71
CA PHE A 57 3.16 -4.68 -47.17
C PHE A 57 2.23 -5.90 -47.00
N PHE A 58 1.03 -5.69 -46.47
CA PHE A 58 0.07 -6.79 -46.31
C PHE A 58 -0.42 -7.32 -47.67
N GLU A 59 -0.62 -6.46 -48.67
CA GLU A 59 -1.04 -6.88 -50.00
C GLU A 59 0.09 -7.56 -50.81
N GLU A 60 1.29 -6.99 -50.84
CA GLU A 60 2.39 -7.45 -51.69
C GLU A 60 3.20 -8.61 -51.06
N ASN A 61 3.51 -8.54 -49.75
CA ASN A 61 4.37 -9.52 -49.08
C ASN A 61 3.61 -10.64 -48.37
N LEU A 62 2.39 -10.35 -47.89
CA LEU A 62 1.54 -11.32 -47.19
C LEU A 62 0.41 -11.85 -48.08
N HIS A 63 0.14 -11.24 -49.23
CA HIS A 63 -0.98 -11.57 -50.13
C HIS A 63 -2.36 -11.43 -49.47
N LEU A 64 -2.46 -10.54 -48.47
CA LEU A 64 -3.69 -10.25 -47.74
C LEU A 64 -4.19 -8.88 -48.13
N LYS A 65 -5.25 -8.85 -48.93
CA LYS A 65 -5.88 -7.60 -49.38
C LYS A 65 -6.95 -7.17 -48.40
N CYS A 66 -6.89 -5.91 -47.96
CA CYS A 66 -7.95 -5.31 -47.18
C CYS A 66 -9.23 -5.23 -48.04
N PRO A 67 -10.37 -5.79 -47.59
CA PRO A 67 -11.62 -5.71 -48.34
C PRO A 67 -12.07 -4.24 -48.54
N PRO A 68 -12.79 -3.96 -49.64
CA PRO A 68 -13.31 -2.61 -49.87
C PRO A 68 -14.33 -2.24 -48.79
N PHE A 69 -14.35 -0.97 -48.40
CA PHE A 69 -15.22 -0.42 -47.35
C PHE A 69 -14.99 -0.98 -45.94
N THR A 70 -13.92 -1.74 -45.72
CA THR A 70 -13.48 -2.17 -44.38
C THR A 70 -12.48 -1.18 -43.80
N ASN A 71 -12.54 -0.99 -42.48
CA ASN A 71 -11.56 -0.19 -41.77
C ASN A 71 -10.20 -0.91 -41.74
N PRO A 72 -9.11 -0.30 -42.23
CA PRO A 72 -7.78 -0.92 -42.20
C PRO A 72 -7.34 -1.36 -40.81
N ALA A 73 -7.74 -0.62 -39.77
CA ALA A 73 -7.39 -0.98 -38.40
C ALA A 73 -8.04 -2.30 -37.95
N ASP A 74 -9.30 -2.52 -38.33
CA ASP A 74 -10.02 -3.75 -38.02
C ASP A 74 -9.43 -4.92 -38.82
N PHE A 75 -9.13 -4.69 -40.10
CA PHE A 75 -8.41 -5.66 -40.94
C PHE A 75 -7.09 -6.13 -40.31
N TYR A 76 -6.26 -5.21 -39.79
CA TYR A 76 -5.01 -5.61 -39.11
C TYR A 76 -5.25 -6.40 -37.83
N MET A 77 -6.27 -6.03 -37.05
CA MET A 77 -6.60 -6.72 -35.79
C MET A 77 -7.16 -8.12 -36.04
N ASP A 78 -8.00 -8.29 -37.06
CA ASP A 78 -8.56 -9.58 -37.45
C ASP A 78 -7.47 -10.50 -38.00
N THR A 79 -6.56 -9.95 -38.82
CA THR A 79 -5.43 -10.71 -39.40
C THR A 79 -4.40 -11.13 -38.37
N LEU A 80 -4.09 -10.27 -37.41
CA LEU A 80 -3.06 -10.51 -36.39
C LEU A 80 -3.62 -11.07 -35.08
N GLY A 81 -4.93 -11.31 -35.03
CA GLY A 81 -5.67 -11.88 -33.92
C GLY A 81 -5.53 -13.40 -33.87
N VAL A 82 -5.40 -13.97 -32.67
CA VAL A 82 -5.38 -15.42 -32.51
C VAL A 82 -6.81 -15.92 -32.43
N ASP A 83 -7.18 -16.84 -33.33
CA ASP A 83 -8.45 -17.54 -33.22
C ASP A 83 -8.45 -18.45 -31.98
N VAL A 84 -9.52 -18.37 -31.20
CA VAL A 84 -9.71 -19.17 -29.98
C VAL A 84 -9.92 -20.64 -30.33
N ASN A 85 -10.48 -20.92 -31.52
CA ASN A 85 -10.79 -22.28 -31.94
C ASN A 85 -9.57 -23.03 -32.50
N ASP A 86 -8.57 -22.32 -33.04
CA ASP A 86 -7.36 -22.90 -33.61
C ASP A 86 -6.08 -22.14 -33.22
N ILE A 87 -5.82 -22.12 -31.90
CA ILE A 87 -4.67 -21.43 -31.30
C ILE A 87 -3.31 -21.83 -31.92
N PRO A 88 -2.96 -23.13 -32.11
CA PRO A 88 -1.63 -23.50 -32.56
C PRO A 88 -1.34 -23.05 -34.00
N ASN A 89 -2.30 -23.22 -34.92
CA ASN A 89 -2.09 -22.86 -36.33
C ASN A 89 -2.11 -21.34 -36.52
N SER A 90 -3.07 -20.63 -35.92
CA SER A 90 -3.12 -19.16 -36.01
C SER A 90 -1.84 -18.52 -35.45
N ARG A 91 -1.28 -19.06 -34.36
CA ARG A 91 -0.01 -18.56 -33.83
C ARG A 91 1.16 -18.79 -34.78
N ALA A 92 1.26 -19.96 -35.39
CA ALA A 92 2.33 -20.26 -36.34
C ALA A 92 2.26 -19.33 -37.56
N GLU A 93 1.05 -19.07 -38.05
CA GLU A 93 0.79 -18.18 -39.18
C GLU A 93 1.19 -16.72 -38.87
N ILE A 94 0.76 -16.20 -37.73
CA ILE A 94 1.10 -14.84 -37.26
C ILE A 94 2.61 -14.68 -37.05
N LEU A 95 3.28 -15.69 -36.50
CA LEU A 95 4.73 -15.67 -36.36
C LEU A 95 5.40 -15.62 -37.74
N GLY A 96 4.89 -16.38 -38.72
CA GLY A 96 5.32 -16.30 -40.11
C GLY A 96 5.18 -14.90 -40.70
N TYR A 97 4.09 -14.18 -40.41
CA TYR A 97 3.91 -12.79 -40.83
C TYR A 97 4.95 -11.84 -40.21
N CYS A 98 5.24 -12.01 -38.93
CA CYS A 98 6.27 -11.22 -38.24
C CYS A 98 7.68 -11.51 -38.80
N ASP A 99 7.98 -12.77 -39.12
CA ASP A 99 9.28 -13.17 -39.66
C ASP A 99 9.47 -12.66 -41.10
N LYS A 100 8.39 -12.64 -41.90
CA LYS A 100 8.39 -11.97 -43.22
C LYS A 100 8.66 -10.47 -43.10
N TYR A 101 8.07 -9.79 -42.11
CA TYR A 101 8.35 -8.38 -41.88
C TYR A 101 9.82 -8.15 -41.50
N ALA A 102 10.38 -8.98 -40.62
CA ALA A 102 11.77 -8.84 -40.18
C ALA A 102 12.79 -8.86 -41.34
N ILE A 103 12.50 -9.64 -42.39
CA ILE A 103 13.35 -9.78 -43.59
C ILE A 103 12.97 -8.76 -44.69
N SER A 104 11.84 -8.06 -44.55
CA SER A 104 11.37 -7.10 -45.55
C SER A 104 12.27 -5.86 -45.68
N GLU A 105 12.24 -5.22 -46.85
CA GLU A 105 12.93 -3.95 -47.11
C GLU A 105 12.54 -2.86 -46.10
N TYR A 106 11.27 -2.83 -45.68
CA TYR A 106 10.76 -1.89 -44.67
C TYR A 106 11.48 -2.01 -43.32
N SER A 107 11.78 -3.23 -42.87
CA SER A 107 12.51 -3.48 -41.63
C SER A 107 13.98 -3.06 -41.76
N PHE A 108 14.61 -3.38 -42.89
CA PHE A 108 16.00 -3.02 -43.16
C PHE A 108 16.20 -1.49 -43.21
N ASP A 109 15.31 -0.78 -43.90
CA ASP A 109 15.31 0.68 -43.96
C ASP A 109 15.09 1.33 -42.59
N LEU A 110 14.27 0.72 -41.74
CA LEU A 110 14.07 1.18 -40.37
C LEU A 110 15.35 0.99 -39.54
N SER A 111 16.00 -0.17 -39.63
CA SER A 111 17.26 -0.44 -38.94
C SER A 111 18.32 0.58 -39.35
N ARG A 112 18.50 0.80 -40.66
CA ARG A 112 19.44 1.79 -41.18
C ARG A 112 19.16 3.20 -40.63
N LYS A 113 17.89 3.59 -40.51
CA LYS A 113 17.51 4.88 -39.93
C LYS A 113 17.84 4.95 -38.44
N ILE A 114 17.62 3.87 -37.69
CA ILE A 114 17.98 3.78 -36.26
C ILE A 114 19.49 3.86 -36.08
N ASP A 115 20.27 3.15 -36.88
CA ASP A 115 21.73 3.12 -36.83
C ASP A 115 22.36 4.48 -37.19
N SER A 116 21.66 5.27 -38.02
CA SER A 116 22.07 6.64 -38.35
C SER A 116 21.88 7.64 -37.19
N VAL A 117 21.14 7.28 -36.15
CA VAL A 117 20.91 8.15 -34.98
C VAL A 117 22.12 8.12 -34.06
N LYS A 118 22.62 9.30 -33.68
CA LYS A 118 23.79 9.42 -32.79
C LYS A 118 23.58 8.64 -31.48
N PRO A 119 24.57 7.85 -31.03
CA PRO A 119 24.49 7.06 -29.80
C PRO A 119 24.29 7.92 -28.53
N GLU A 120 24.69 9.20 -28.58
CA GLU A 120 24.49 10.19 -27.51
C GLU A 120 23.02 10.38 -27.10
N TYR A 121 22.08 10.21 -28.04
CA TYR A 121 20.65 10.28 -27.73
C TYR A 121 20.14 9.07 -26.93
N PHE A 122 20.85 7.95 -26.98
CA PHE A 122 20.51 6.72 -26.23
C PHE A 122 21.24 6.62 -24.88
N SER A 123 22.29 7.42 -24.67
CA SER A 123 22.94 7.55 -23.37
C SER A 123 22.12 8.47 -22.45
N SER A 124 21.35 7.88 -21.54
CA SER A 124 20.84 8.63 -20.39
C SER A 124 22.02 9.04 -19.49
N PRO A 125 22.15 10.31 -19.08
CA PRO A 125 23.20 10.69 -18.14
C PRO A 125 23.06 9.90 -16.84
N ALA A 126 24.17 9.42 -16.29
CA ALA A 126 24.22 8.54 -15.11
C ALA A 126 23.52 9.14 -13.86
N ASN A 127 23.34 10.47 -13.83
CA ASN A 127 22.72 11.22 -12.74
C ASN A 127 21.32 11.76 -13.09
N TYR A 128 20.54 11.03 -13.89
CA TYR A 128 19.14 11.40 -14.12
C TYR A 128 18.28 11.12 -12.87
N THR A 129 18.19 12.07 -11.95
CA THR A 129 17.06 12.07 -11.01
C THR A 129 15.81 12.35 -11.83
N SER A 130 14.94 11.35 -11.96
CA SER A 130 13.69 11.42 -12.75
C SER A 130 12.80 12.62 -12.41
N TYR A 131 13.01 13.23 -11.24
CA TYR A 131 12.25 14.35 -10.74
C TYR A 131 13.05 15.66 -10.79
N LYS A 132 12.39 16.71 -11.31
CA LYS A 132 12.92 18.08 -11.33
C LYS A 132 12.95 18.76 -9.96
N SER A 133 12.18 18.28 -8.99
CA SER A 133 12.02 18.88 -7.66
C SER A 133 12.66 18.05 -6.56
N THR A 134 12.98 18.71 -5.44
CA THR A 134 13.57 18.08 -4.25
C THR A 134 12.54 17.25 -3.47
N TRP A 135 13.02 16.38 -2.59
CA TRP A 135 12.15 15.52 -1.77
C TRP A 135 11.25 16.33 -0.81
N LEU A 136 11.79 17.40 -0.21
CA LEU A 136 11.02 18.25 0.71
C LEU A 136 9.88 18.96 -0.01
N GLU A 137 10.14 19.54 -1.19
CA GLU A 137 9.11 20.19 -2.01
C GLU A 137 8.01 19.19 -2.40
N GLN A 138 8.38 17.98 -2.83
CA GLN A 138 7.38 16.95 -3.15
C GLN A 138 6.54 16.60 -1.92
N MET A 139 7.18 16.44 -0.76
CA MET A 139 6.47 16.10 0.47
C MET A 139 5.52 17.21 0.91
N THR A 140 5.93 18.47 0.87
CA THR A 140 5.07 19.61 1.26
C THR A 140 3.87 19.71 0.33
N TYR A 141 4.05 19.62 -0.98
CA TYR A 141 2.93 19.64 -1.94
C TYR A 141 2.00 18.44 -1.78
N LEU A 142 2.53 17.24 -1.52
CA LEU A 142 1.71 16.05 -1.30
C LEU A 142 0.91 16.14 0.00
N LEU A 143 1.51 16.61 1.09
CA LEU A 143 0.81 16.83 2.36
C LEU A 143 -0.27 17.90 2.20
N GLN A 144 0.04 19.03 1.57
CA GLN A 144 -0.90 20.11 1.30
C GLN A 144 -2.07 19.60 0.44
N ARG A 145 -1.78 18.90 -0.66
CA ARG A 145 -2.81 18.33 -1.54
C ARG A 145 -3.66 17.29 -0.82
N SER A 146 -3.03 16.41 -0.02
CA SER A 146 -3.74 15.40 0.75
C SER A 146 -4.68 16.05 1.76
N PHE A 147 -4.22 17.08 2.46
CA PHE A 147 -5.01 17.84 3.43
C PHE A 147 -6.21 18.52 2.75
N PHE A 148 -6.00 19.21 1.63
CA PHE A 148 -7.12 19.84 0.91
C PHE A 148 -8.08 18.82 0.29
N ASN A 149 -7.57 17.71 -0.25
CA ASN A 149 -8.43 16.63 -0.76
C ASN A 149 -9.29 16.01 0.34
N TYR A 150 -8.70 15.81 1.52
CA TYR A 150 -9.41 15.33 2.70
C TYR A 150 -10.53 16.32 3.08
N ILE A 151 -10.19 17.59 3.34
CA ILE A 151 -11.16 18.61 3.78
C ILE A 151 -12.26 18.85 2.74
N ARG A 152 -11.91 18.90 1.45
CA ARG A 152 -12.88 19.13 0.37
C ARG A 152 -13.89 18.00 0.24
N ASN A 153 -13.50 16.77 0.60
CA ASN A 153 -14.42 15.64 0.62
C ASN A 153 -15.20 15.62 1.95
N ARG A 154 -16.17 16.52 2.06
CA ARG A 154 -17.01 16.69 3.26
C ARG A 154 -17.64 15.37 3.74
N LYS A 155 -17.98 14.45 2.84
CA LYS A 155 -18.53 13.13 3.20
C LYS A 155 -17.51 12.27 3.93
N VAL A 156 -16.25 12.25 3.46
CA VAL A 156 -15.17 11.50 4.11
C VAL A 156 -14.85 12.08 5.48
N VAL A 157 -14.69 13.41 5.57
CA VAL A 157 -14.43 14.09 6.85
C VAL A 157 -15.56 13.85 7.84
N LEU A 158 -16.81 14.00 7.40
CA LEU A 158 -17.97 13.78 8.26
C LEU A 158 -18.07 12.33 8.71
N ASN A 159 -17.81 11.37 7.82
CA ASN A 159 -17.81 9.95 8.16
C ASN A 159 -16.69 9.63 9.17
N ASP A 160 -15.48 10.12 8.95
CA ASP A 160 -14.35 9.90 9.86
C ASP A 160 -14.63 10.51 11.24
N ILE A 161 -15.23 11.70 11.32
CA ILE A 161 -15.57 12.31 12.61
C ILE A 161 -16.73 11.56 13.30
N LEU A 162 -17.82 11.32 12.58
CA LEU A 162 -19.07 10.79 13.14
C LEU A 162 -19.05 9.29 13.40
N MET A 163 -18.30 8.51 12.62
CA MET A 163 -18.27 7.04 12.75
C MET A 163 -16.99 6.54 13.43
N VAL A 164 -15.87 7.26 13.29
CA VAL A 164 -14.58 6.78 13.78
C VAL A 164 -14.10 7.60 14.98
N PHE A 165 -13.96 8.92 14.83
CA PHE A 165 -13.33 9.72 15.87
C PHE A 165 -14.16 9.83 17.14
N LEU A 166 -15.42 10.26 17.02
CA LEU A 166 -16.28 10.43 18.19
C LEU A 166 -16.72 9.09 18.78
N PRO A 167 -17.32 8.14 18.03
CA PRO A 167 -17.87 6.93 18.64
C PRO A 167 -16.76 6.00 19.13
N VAL A 168 -15.76 5.76 18.29
CA VAL A 168 -14.83 4.64 18.50
C VAL A 168 -13.63 5.03 19.34
N TYR A 169 -13.08 6.24 19.18
CA TYR A 169 -11.92 6.68 20.00
C TYR A 169 -12.28 7.32 21.34
N LEU A 170 -13.51 7.84 21.51
CA LEU A 170 -13.87 8.61 22.69
C LEU A 170 -15.13 8.09 23.39
N ILE A 171 -16.27 8.04 22.70
CA ILE A 171 -17.57 7.77 23.33
C ILE A 171 -17.66 6.32 23.85
N LEU A 172 -17.38 5.32 23.02
CA LEU A 172 -17.48 3.91 23.42
C LEU A 172 -16.53 3.55 24.57
N PRO A 173 -15.23 3.90 24.54
CA PRO A 173 -14.34 3.72 25.68
C PRO A 173 -14.85 4.44 26.93
N THR A 174 -15.33 5.68 26.80
CA THR A 174 -15.83 6.45 27.95
C THR A 174 -17.06 5.80 28.59
N ILE A 175 -18.04 5.37 27.80
CA ILE A 175 -19.24 4.69 28.30
C ILE A 175 -18.84 3.39 28.99
N HIS A 176 -18.00 2.58 28.35
CA HIS A 176 -17.52 1.30 28.88
C HIS A 176 -16.77 1.48 30.20
N ALA A 177 -15.80 2.40 30.23
CA ALA A 177 -15.01 2.72 31.42
C ALA A 177 -15.89 3.23 32.57
N THR A 178 -16.86 4.10 32.28
CA THR A 178 -17.78 4.65 33.29
C THR A 178 -18.62 3.55 33.93
N ILE A 179 -19.22 2.68 33.10
CA ILE A 179 -20.06 1.58 33.59
C ILE A 179 -19.22 0.65 34.47
N ILE A 180 -18.07 0.17 33.98
CA ILE A 180 -17.23 -0.77 34.73
C ILE A 180 -16.73 -0.16 36.03
N TYR A 181 -16.26 1.09 36.01
CA TYR A 181 -15.65 1.72 37.17
C TYR A 181 -16.61 1.73 38.38
N TYR A 182 -17.85 2.14 38.15
CA TYR A 182 -18.86 2.19 39.20
C TYR A 182 -19.48 0.82 39.52
N MET A 183 -19.60 -0.09 38.55
CA MET A 183 -20.13 -1.44 38.80
C MET A 183 -19.19 -2.29 39.67
N VAL A 184 -17.88 -2.14 39.49
CA VAL A 184 -16.88 -2.83 40.33
C VAL A 184 -16.82 -2.23 41.74
N GLY A 185 -17.23 -0.98 41.90
CA GLY A 185 -17.20 -0.28 43.19
C GLY A 185 -15.85 0.36 43.51
N PHE A 186 -15.14 0.88 42.51
CA PHE A 186 -13.91 1.66 42.76
C PHE A 186 -14.20 2.99 43.46
N ASP A 187 -13.17 3.57 44.09
CA ASP A 187 -13.27 4.80 44.85
C ASP A 187 -13.90 5.95 44.04
N CYS A 188 -14.85 6.68 44.63
CA CYS A 188 -15.54 7.81 43.99
C CYS A 188 -14.66 9.07 43.80
N ASP A 189 -13.34 8.96 43.91
CA ASP A 189 -12.42 10.07 43.72
C ASP A 189 -12.28 10.47 42.24
N LYS A 190 -12.40 11.76 41.95
CA LYS A 190 -12.37 12.32 40.59
C LYS A 190 -11.01 12.12 39.91
N ASN A 191 -9.92 12.18 40.68
CA ASN A 191 -8.58 11.97 40.13
C ASN A 191 -8.37 10.52 39.72
N SER A 192 -8.81 9.59 40.57
CA SER A 192 -8.76 8.15 40.32
C SER A 192 -9.59 7.75 39.11
N PHE A 193 -10.83 8.26 38.97
CA PHE A 193 -11.64 8.04 37.78
C PHE A 193 -11.00 8.61 36.51
N SER A 194 -10.41 9.82 36.59
CA SER A 194 -9.79 10.47 35.42
C SER A 194 -8.57 9.70 34.90
N VAL A 195 -7.74 9.16 35.80
CA VAL A 195 -6.61 8.30 35.42
C VAL A 195 -7.10 6.98 34.82
N PHE A 196 -8.14 6.37 35.38
CA PHE A 196 -8.76 5.16 34.84
C PHE A 196 -9.27 5.39 33.40
N LEU A 197 -10.08 6.43 33.20
CA LEU A 197 -10.64 6.80 31.91
C LEU A 197 -9.55 7.12 30.87
N LEU A 198 -8.55 7.92 31.25
CA LEU A 198 -7.42 8.24 30.37
C LEU A 198 -6.66 6.98 29.95
N THR A 199 -6.47 6.04 30.88
CA THR A 199 -5.79 4.77 30.62
C THR A 199 -6.56 3.95 29.59
N ASP A 200 -7.88 3.81 29.75
CA ASP A 200 -8.74 3.06 28.83
C ASP A 200 -8.75 3.67 27.41
N ILE A 201 -8.85 5.01 27.31
CA ILE A 201 -8.77 5.73 26.03
C ILE A 201 -7.42 5.51 25.35
N LEU A 202 -6.31 5.60 26.09
CA LEU A 202 -4.97 5.41 25.55
C LEU A 202 -4.74 3.97 25.07
N ILE A 203 -5.18 2.97 25.83
CA ILE A 203 -5.11 1.56 25.43
C ILE A 203 -5.95 1.33 24.18
N SER A 204 -7.18 1.83 24.13
CA SER A 204 -8.07 1.73 22.98
C SER A 204 -7.42 2.31 21.73
N ASN A 205 -6.89 3.54 21.81
CA ASN A 205 -6.19 4.19 20.69
C ASN A 205 -4.93 3.42 20.25
N ALA A 206 -4.20 2.81 21.19
CA ALA A 206 -3.02 2.02 20.89
C ALA A 206 -3.38 0.69 20.20
N ALA A 207 -4.49 0.05 20.61
CA ALA A 207 -5.03 -1.14 19.95
C ALA A 207 -5.44 -0.85 18.50
N PHE A 208 -6.07 0.29 18.21
CA PHE A 208 -6.33 0.72 16.83
C PHE A 208 -5.05 0.92 16.01
N SER A 209 -4.02 1.48 16.64
CA SER A 209 -2.72 1.69 15.98
C SER A 209 -2.03 0.36 15.64
N LEU A 210 -2.17 -0.67 16.50
CA LEU A 210 -1.77 -2.04 16.19
C LEU A 210 -2.59 -2.63 15.02
N GLY A 211 -3.90 -2.40 15.00
CA GLY A 211 -4.77 -2.80 13.89
C GLY A 211 -4.26 -2.28 12.54
N HIS A 212 -3.86 -1.01 12.47
CA HIS A 212 -3.28 -0.43 11.25
C HIS A 212 -1.99 -1.13 10.80
N ILE A 213 -1.12 -1.57 11.72
CA ILE A 213 0.09 -2.33 11.37
C ILE A 213 -0.32 -3.63 10.66
N LEU A 214 -1.29 -4.36 11.22
CA LEU A 214 -1.76 -5.63 10.66
C LEU A 214 -2.44 -5.41 9.30
N SER A 215 -3.31 -4.40 9.18
CA SER A 215 -4.00 -4.06 7.94
C SER A 215 -3.05 -3.67 6.81
N VAL A 216 -1.97 -2.94 7.11
CA VAL A 216 -0.97 -2.54 6.12
C VAL A 216 -0.02 -3.70 5.79
N SER A 217 0.20 -4.62 6.72
CA SER A 217 1.09 -5.78 6.53
C SER A 217 0.50 -6.80 5.56
N THR A 218 -0.81 -7.00 5.55
CA THR A 218 -1.50 -7.92 4.65
C THR A 218 -2.05 -7.19 3.41
N SER A 219 -2.46 -7.93 2.38
CA SER A 219 -3.19 -7.38 1.23
C SER A 219 -4.68 -7.71 1.29
N ASP A 220 -5.07 -8.64 2.17
CA ASP A 220 -6.43 -9.07 2.42
C ASP A 220 -6.86 -8.60 3.81
N ALA A 221 -8.00 -7.92 3.87
CA ALA A 221 -8.60 -7.39 5.08
C ALA A 221 -9.09 -8.51 6.02
N ASN A 222 -9.66 -9.59 5.48
CA ASN A 222 -10.18 -10.69 6.28
C ASN A 222 -9.05 -11.41 7.01
N PHE A 223 -7.94 -11.64 6.31
CA PHE A 223 -6.74 -12.23 6.91
C PHE A 223 -6.15 -11.33 8.02
N ALA A 224 -6.15 -10.00 7.86
CA ALA A 224 -5.72 -9.07 8.90
C ALA A 224 -6.62 -9.12 10.16
N ILE A 225 -7.94 -9.23 9.98
CA ILE A 225 -8.89 -9.36 11.09
C ILE A 225 -8.63 -10.66 11.85
N SER A 226 -8.46 -11.79 11.15
CA SER A 226 -8.18 -13.08 11.78
C SER A 226 -6.86 -13.08 12.57
N LEU A 227 -5.85 -12.31 12.13
CA LEU A 227 -4.56 -12.19 12.82
C LEU A 227 -4.63 -11.27 14.06
N THR A 228 -5.64 -10.41 14.15
CA THR A 228 -5.78 -9.44 15.26
C THR A 228 -5.96 -10.14 16.60
N SER A 229 -6.85 -11.13 16.71
CA SER A 229 -7.14 -11.79 18.00
C SER A 229 -5.93 -12.53 18.59
N PRO A 230 -5.18 -13.35 17.84
CA PRO A 230 -3.94 -13.95 18.34
C PRO A 230 -2.89 -12.91 18.76
N PHE A 231 -2.78 -11.79 18.03
CA PHE A 231 -1.83 -10.75 18.35
C PHE A 231 -2.18 -10.02 19.65
N ILE A 232 -3.48 -9.73 19.86
CA ILE A 232 -3.99 -9.19 21.12
C ILE A 232 -3.79 -10.18 22.27
N ALA A 233 -4.01 -11.48 22.06
CA ALA A 233 -3.80 -12.50 23.09
C ALA A 233 -2.34 -12.53 23.58
N ILE A 234 -1.37 -12.41 22.66
CA ILE A 234 0.05 -12.30 23.02
C ILE A 234 0.30 -11.01 23.82
N GLN A 235 -0.29 -9.88 23.41
CA GLN A 235 -0.17 -8.61 24.13
C GLN A 235 -0.73 -8.74 25.57
N MET A 236 -1.87 -9.41 25.74
CA MET A 236 -2.48 -9.66 27.05
C MET A 236 -1.64 -10.61 27.91
N LEU A 237 -1.06 -11.67 27.34
CA LEU A 237 -0.22 -12.60 28.08
C LEU A 237 0.95 -11.90 28.79
N PHE A 238 1.54 -10.90 28.14
CA PHE A 238 2.63 -10.10 28.67
C PHE A 238 2.17 -8.84 29.43
N SER A 239 0.90 -8.73 29.83
CA SER A 239 0.37 -7.59 30.60
C SER A 239 0.93 -7.48 32.03
N GLY A 240 1.52 -8.56 32.55
CA GLY A 240 1.95 -8.67 33.95
C GLY A 240 0.92 -9.37 34.85
N PHE A 241 -0.34 -9.49 34.42
CA PHE A 241 -1.38 -10.23 35.14
C PHE A 241 -1.22 -11.75 34.96
N PHE A 242 -1.16 -12.24 33.71
CA PHE A 242 -1.06 -13.67 33.42
C PHE A 242 0.35 -14.23 33.65
N LEU A 243 1.37 -13.49 33.22
CA LEU A 243 2.77 -13.80 33.50
C LEU A 243 3.28 -12.93 34.64
N ARG A 244 3.19 -13.47 35.86
CA ARG A 244 3.70 -12.79 37.06
C ARG A 244 5.18 -12.47 36.92
N ARG A 245 5.55 -11.25 37.29
CA ARG A 245 6.93 -10.72 37.24
C ARG A 245 7.88 -11.36 38.24
N ALA A 246 7.33 -12.11 39.21
CA ALA A 246 8.06 -12.91 40.16
C ALA A 246 8.57 -14.24 39.55
N VAL A 247 7.94 -14.73 38.48
CA VAL A 247 8.32 -15.99 37.83
C VAL A 247 9.59 -15.78 36.97
N ARG A 248 10.51 -16.76 36.99
CA ARG A 248 11.72 -16.78 36.13
C ARG A 248 11.33 -16.92 34.65
N THR A 249 10.93 -15.82 34.03
CA THR A 249 10.77 -15.74 32.58
C THR A 249 12.14 -15.72 31.90
N PRO A 250 12.36 -16.48 30.81
CA PRO A 250 13.60 -16.40 30.04
C PRO A 250 13.90 -14.95 29.62
N LYS A 251 15.16 -14.53 29.75
CA LYS A 251 15.58 -13.12 29.51
C LYS A 251 15.12 -12.59 28.15
N PHE A 252 15.17 -13.42 27.10
CA PHE A 252 14.71 -13.04 25.76
C PHE A 252 13.22 -12.67 25.71
N LEU A 253 12.34 -13.48 26.33
CA LEU A 253 10.90 -13.21 26.37
C LEU A 253 10.56 -11.99 27.23
N SER A 254 11.42 -11.65 28.19
CA SER A 254 11.21 -10.50 29.07
C SER A 254 11.22 -9.15 28.33
N TYR A 255 11.78 -9.07 27.12
CA TYR A 255 11.78 -7.84 26.32
C TYR A 255 10.44 -7.58 25.62
N ILE A 256 9.66 -8.62 25.33
CA ILE A 256 8.36 -8.52 24.63
C ILE A 256 7.36 -7.70 25.45
N LYS A 257 7.45 -7.76 26.79
CA LYS A 257 6.59 -6.99 27.70
C LYS A 257 6.66 -5.48 27.45
N TYR A 258 7.81 -4.95 27.01
CA TYR A 258 7.97 -3.52 26.75
C TYR A 258 7.24 -3.05 25.49
N GLY A 259 6.92 -3.98 24.58
CA GLY A 259 6.06 -3.73 23.44
C GLY A 259 4.58 -4.01 23.71
N SER A 260 4.22 -4.45 24.93
CA SER A 260 2.83 -4.73 25.30
C SER A 260 2.10 -3.48 25.77
N ILE A 261 1.00 -3.11 25.10
CA ILE A 261 0.13 -2.00 25.54
C ILE A 261 -0.54 -2.29 26.88
N PHE A 262 -0.91 -3.55 27.10
CA PHE A 262 -1.57 -3.97 28.34
C PHE A 262 -0.61 -3.99 29.52
N ASN A 263 0.71 -4.12 29.30
CA ASN A 263 1.68 -4.09 30.39
C ASN A 263 1.74 -2.73 31.10
N TYR A 264 1.74 -1.64 30.33
CA TYR A 264 1.72 -0.29 30.91
C TYR A 264 0.33 0.09 31.40
N GLY A 265 -0.72 -0.35 30.69
CA GLY A 265 -2.10 -0.16 31.11
C GLY A 265 -2.40 -0.81 32.46
N TYR A 266 -2.05 -2.08 32.62
CA TYR A 266 -2.23 -2.83 33.86
C TYR A 266 -1.46 -2.20 35.02
N ASP A 267 -0.19 -1.84 34.82
CA ASP A 267 0.60 -1.15 35.86
C ASP A 267 -0.04 0.16 36.31
N LEU A 268 -0.56 0.94 35.37
CA LEU A 268 -1.18 2.23 35.64
C LEU A 268 -2.50 2.06 36.42
N LEU A 269 -3.34 1.09 36.04
CA LEU A 269 -4.57 0.76 36.75
C LEU A 269 -4.29 0.21 38.15
N MET A 270 -3.29 -0.65 38.30
CA MET A 270 -2.87 -1.19 39.61
C MET A 270 -2.38 -0.09 40.54
N LEU A 271 -1.51 0.80 40.08
CA LEU A 271 -1.08 1.97 40.86
C LEU A 271 -2.23 2.92 41.16
N ASN A 272 -3.19 3.07 40.24
CA ASN A 272 -4.31 3.96 40.43
C ASN A 272 -5.23 3.50 41.56
N HIS A 273 -5.53 2.20 41.60
CA HIS A 273 -6.40 1.63 42.61
C HIS A 273 -5.67 1.38 43.94
N TRP A 274 -4.59 0.59 43.93
CA TRP A 274 -3.99 0.07 45.16
C TRP A 274 -3.14 1.06 45.96
N GLU A 275 -2.83 2.24 45.41
CA GLU A 275 -2.04 3.26 46.13
C GLU A 275 -2.81 3.85 47.33
N ASN A 276 -4.14 3.94 47.21
CA ASN A 276 -5.01 4.53 48.23
C ASN A 276 -5.71 3.49 49.13
N VAL A 277 -5.56 2.18 48.84
CA VAL A 277 -6.19 1.11 49.64
C VAL A 277 -5.33 0.79 50.86
N SER A 278 -5.80 1.24 52.02
CA SER A 278 -5.10 1.08 53.30
C SER A 278 -5.28 -0.29 53.95
N GLU A 279 -6.44 -0.92 53.79
CA GLU A 279 -6.79 -2.17 54.46
C GLU A 279 -7.53 -3.11 53.51
N ILE A 280 -7.18 -4.39 53.57
CA ILE A 280 -7.79 -5.47 52.78
C ILE A 280 -8.30 -6.51 53.78
N GLU A 281 -9.59 -6.80 53.74
CA GLU A 281 -10.18 -7.88 54.52
C GLU A 281 -9.62 -9.22 54.05
N CYS A 282 -8.91 -9.93 54.94
CA CYS A 282 -8.44 -11.28 54.68
C CYS A 282 -9.17 -12.26 55.59
N GLU A 283 -9.81 -13.25 54.98
CA GLU A 283 -10.25 -14.45 55.68
C GLU A 283 -9.05 -15.40 55.78
N TYR A 284 -8.69 -15.79 57.01
CA TYR A 284 -7.52 -16.63 57.26
C TYR A 284 -7.75 -18.04 56.74
N ASP A 285 -7.26 -18.33 55.54
CA ASP A 285 -7.12 -19.69 55.05
C ASP A 285 -5.63 -20.07 54.98
N ILE A 286 -5.29 -21.24 55.51
CA ILE A 286 -3.95 -21.60 56.02
C ILE A 286 -2.89 -21.76 54.91
N GLU A 287 -3.27 -21.75 53.64
CA GLU A 287 -2.36 -21.95 52.49
C GLU A 287 -2.09 -20.71 51.63
N LEU A 288 -2.74 -19.55 51.88
CA LEU A 288 -2.55 -18.35 51.06
C LEU A 288 -1.85 -17.22 51.84
N LEU A 289 -0.78 -16.66 51.27
CA LEU A 289 -0.14 -15.45 51.76
C LEU A 289 -1.14 -14.28 51.68
N CYS A 290 -1.78 -13.95 52.81
CA CYS A 290 -2.68 -12.81 52.90
C CYS A 290 -1.88 -11.49 52.81
N LEU A 291 -2.24 -10.64 51.85
CA LEU A 291 -1.72 -9.29 51.71
C LEU A 291 -2.74 -8.32 52.32
N THR A 292 -2.33 -7.58 53.35
CA THR A 292 -3.24 -6.74 54.16
C THR A 292 -3.35 -5.30 53.70
N THR A 293 -2.47 -4.83 52.80
CA THR A 293 -2.47 -3.46 52.30
C THR A 293 -2.24 -3.42 50.78
N GLY A 294 -2.80 -2.42 50.10
CA GLY A 294 -2.55 -2.22 48.67
C GLY A 294 -1.08 -1.96 48.36
N GLY A 295 -0.34 -1.34 49.30
CA GLY A 295 1.10 -1.18 49.21
C GLY A 295 1.88 -2.50 49.21
N SER A 296 1.38 -3.53 49.89
CA SER A 296 1.97 -4.88 49.87
C SER A 296 1.71 -5.58 48.53
N VAL A 297 0.49 -5.44 47.98
CA VAL A 297 0.13 -5.93 46.64
C VAL A 297 1.05 -5.33 45.57
N LEU A 298 1.25 -4.01 45.59
CA LEU A 298 2.12 -3.32 44.64
C LEU A 298 3.60 -3.71 44.77
N ASN A 299 4.04 -4.13 45.95
CA ASN A 299 5.41 -4.61 46.17
C ASN A 299 5.62 -6.01 45.61
N GLU A 300 4.66 -6.92 45.82
CA GLU A 300 4.70 -8.27 45.27
C GLU A 300 4.72 -8.25 43.73
N GLU A 301 3.93 -7.36 43.13
CA GLU A 301 3.90 -7.15 41.68
C GLU A 301 5.10 -6.35 41.13
N LYS A 302 5.97 -5.83 42.02
CA LYS A 302 7.14 -4.98 41.68
C LYS A 302 6.75 -3.71 40.91
N ILE A 303 5.61 -3.10 41.26
CA ILE A 303 5.04 -1.91 40.59
C ILE A 303 5.16 -0.66 41.47
N ARG A 304 5.20 -0.79 42.81
CA ARG A 304 5.07 0.33 43.77
C ARG A 304 5.93 1.57 43.49
N ARG A 305 7.15 1.40 42.96
CA ARG A 305 8.10 2.51 42.71
C ARG A 305 7.95 3.16 41.33
N LYS A 306 7.02 2.68 40.49
CA LYS A 306 6.81 3.24 39.16
C LYS A 306 5.98 4.53 39.24
N ASN A 307 6.25 5.44 38.32
CA ASN A 307 5.54 6.71 38.25
C ASN A 307 4.40 6.63 37.21
N LYS A 308 3.17 6.98 37.62
CA LYS A 308 1.98 7.03 36.77
C LYS A 308 2.20 7.86 35.49
N ILE A 309 2.87 9.02 35.60
CA ILE A 309 3.14 9.92 34.46
C ILE A 309 4.05 9.26 33.44
N VAL A 310 5.11 8.56 33.88
CA VAL A 310 6.03 7.86 32.99
C VAL A 310 5.30 6.75 32.22
N LEU A 311 4.39 6.04 32.88
CA LEU A 311 3.57 5.00 32.23
C LEU A 311 2.63 5.59 31.16
N ILE A 312 1.99 6.73 31.44
CA ILE A 312 1.15 7.46 30.48
C ILE A 312 1.98 7.90 29.26
N ILE A 313 3.17 8.46 29.49
CA ILE A 313 4.08 8.87 28.41
C ILE A 313 4.51 7.67 27.56
N MET A 314 4.81 6.53 28.19
CA MET A 314 5.18 5.30 27.47
C MET A 314 4.03 4.76 26.62
N LEU A 315 2.79 4.79 27.12
CA LEU A 315 1.60 4.42 26.33
C LEU A 315 1.41 5.34 25.12
N PHE A 316 1.56 6.65 25.31
CA PHE A 316 1.47 7.62 24.22
C PHE A 316 2.59 7.43 23.20
N PHE A 317 3.81 7.18 23.65
CA PHE A 317 4.95 6.89 22.79
C PHE A 317 4.73 5.61 21.95
N LEU A 318 4.23 4.53 22.57
CA LEU A 318 3.88 3.30 21.84
C LEU A 318 2.83 3.53 20.76
N ASN A 319 1.84 4.39 21.03
CA ASN A 319 0.83 4.76 20.04
C ASN A 319 1.47 5.38 18.78
N ILE A 320 2.37 6.36 18.99
CA ILE A 320 3.11 7.01 17.90
C ILE A 320 3.98 6.00 17.17
N LEU A 321 4.72 5.17 17.91
CA LEU A 321 5.60 4.16 17.34
C LEU A 321 4.83 3.21 16.42
N PHE A 322 3.67 2.71 16.84
CA PHE A 322 2.85 1.83 16.03
C PHE A 322 2.38 2.49 14.73
N ARG A 323 1.95 3.75 14.78
CA ARG A 323 1.56 4.51 13.57
C ARG A 323 2.74 4.74 12.63
N LEU A 324 3.91 5.06 13.16
CA LEU A 324 5.14 5.19 12.37
C LEU A 324 5.53 3.87 11.71
N THR A 325 5.45 2.76 12.45
CA THR A 325 5.74 1.43 11.86
C THR A 325 4.77 1.08 10.75
N ALA A 326 3.46 1.33 10.92
CA ALA A 326 2.47 1.13 9.85
C ALA A 326 2.80 1.97 8.61
N TYR A 327 3.16 3.25 8.80
CA TYR A 327 3.60 4.13 7.70
C TYR A 327 4.84 3.58 6.98
N LEU A 328 5.85 3.12 7.73
CA LEU A 328 7.09 2.56 7.16
C LEU A 328 6.82 1.29 6.36
N ILE A 329 5.94 0.40 6.83
CA ILE A 329 5.53 -0.81 6.09
C ILE A 329 4.83 -0.41 4.78
N LEU A 330 3.91 0.56 4.83
CA LEU A 330 3.22 1.06 3.65
C LEU A 330 4.20 1.65 2.63
N TRP A 331 5.14 2.47 3.11
CA TRP A 331 6.18 3.07 2.30
C TRP A 331 7.10 2.03 1.65
N ALA A 332 7.49 0.99 2.40
CA ALA A 332 8.29 -0.12 1.89
C ALA A 332 7.54 -0.91 0.81
N LYS A 333 6.24 -1.21 1.02
CA LYS A 333 5.38 -1.83 0.00
C LYS A 333 5.28 -0.98 -1.27
N GLY A 334 5.07 0.32 -1.13
CA GLY A 334 5.01 1.26 -2.25
C GLY A 334 6.30 1.31 -3.08
N ARG A 335 7.47 1.21 -2.43
CA ARG A 335 8.78 1.15 -3.13
C ARG A 335 9.02 -0.16 -3.86
N ARG A 336 8.62 -1.31 -3.29
CA ARG A 336 8.79 -2.62 -3.95
C ARG A 336 8.05 -2.73 -5.27
N SER A 337 6.87 -2.12 -5.38
CA SER A 337 6.13 -2.01 -6.66
C SER A 337 6.95 -1.32 -7.76
N LYS A 338 7.63 -0.21 -7.44
CA LYS A 338 8.53 0.49 -8.38
C LYS A 338 9.77 -0.33 -8.76
N VAL A 339 10.37 -1.06 -7.82
CA VAL A 339 11.55 -1.90 -8.09
C VAL A 339 11.20 -3.08 -9.02
N SER A 340 10.02 -3.67 -8.86
CA SER A 340 9.52 -4.71 -9.77
C SER A 340 9.41 -4.19 -11.20
N TYR A 341 8.85 -2.98 -11.37
CA TYR A 341 8.76 -2.34 -12.68
C TYR A 341 10.13 -2.11 -13.32
N ASN A 342 11.11 -1.59 -12.57
CA ASN A 342 12.47 -1.38 -13.10
C ASN A 342 13.19 -2.69 -13.46
N LYS A 343 12.98 -3.76 -12.69
CA LYS A 343 13.49 -5.11 -13.03
C LYS A 343 12.82 -5.65 -14.29
N LEU A 344 11.50 -5.50 -14.41
CA LEU A 344 10.74 -5.89 -15.60
C LEU A 344 11.22 -5.09 -16.82
N PHE A 345 11.40 -3.79 -16.68
CA PHE A 345 11.92 -2.91 -17.73
C PHE A 345 13.33 -3.32 -18.18
N LYS A 346 14.25 -3.61 -17.25
CA LYS A 346 15.58 -4.14 -17.59
C LYS A 346 15.50 -5.49 -18.32
N LYS A 347 14.62 -6.39 -17.87
CA LYS A 347 14.41 -7.72 -18.50
C LYS A 347 13.76 -7.63 -19.89
N LEU A 348 12.90 -6.63 -20.11
CA LEU A 348 12.34 -6.34 -21.42
C LEU A 348 13.41 -5.71 -22.33
N LYS A 349 14.21 -4.75 -21.84
CA LYS A 349 15.32 -4.14 -22.59
C LYS A 349 16.34 -5.18 -23.07
N SER A 350 16.65 -6.20 -22.27
CA SER A 350 17.54 -7.31 -22.67
C SER A 350 16.90 -8.32 -23.62
N LYS A 351 15.56 -8.31 -23.80
CA LYS A 351 14.84 -9.16 -24.76
C LYS A 351 14.55 -8.46 -26.08
N PHE A 352 14.43 -7.13 -26.07
CA PHE A 352 14.19 -6.29 -27.25
C PHE A 352 15.46 -5.67 -27.84
N THR A 353 16.63 -6.00 -27.29
CA THR A 353 17.90 -5.77 -27.98
C THR A 353 17.96 -6.77 -29.12
N ILE A 354 17.61 -6.30 -30.31
CA ILE A 354 17.93 -6.96 -31.56
C ILE A 354 19.44 -7.12 -31.53
N ASN A 355 19.92 -8.36 -31.39
CA ASN A 355 21.30 -8.67 -31.74
C ASN A 355 21.35 -8.51 -33.26
N VAL A 356 21.84 -7.34 -33.68
CA VAL A 356 22.23 -7.06 -35.07
C VAL A 356 23.33 -8.01 -35.49
#